data_AF-A0A848XCN4-F1
#
_entry.id   AF-A0A848XCN4-F1
#
_cell.length_a   1.000
_cell.length_b   1.000
_cell.length_c   1.000
_cell.angle_alpha   90.00
_cell.angle_beta   90.00
_cell.angle_gamma   90.00
#
_symmetry.space_group_name_H-M   'P 1'
#
loop_
_entity.id
_entity.type
_entity.pdbx_description
1 polymer ?
#
loop_
_entity_poly.entity_id
_entity_poly.type
_entity_poly.pdbx_seq_one_letter_code
_entity_poly.pdbx_strand_id
1 'polypeptide(L)'
;MTRILPGILAMAAIVVASNILVQFLFGQWLTWGAFTYPLAFLVTDVMNRVYGPQMARRVVFAGFLTGVACSLIGTQIVGEFGPLVTLRIAIGSGVAFLTAQLLDVAIFDRLRAGAWWRAPLASTLVGSTVDTALFFTIAFSQTLVFIEPSGDVSWAGEILPILGMGPAAPLWVSLAIADWGVKLALALIALVPFRLIVKRLLPQVA
;
A
#
# COMPACT_ATOMS: atom_id res chain seq x y z
N MET A 1 -9.39 -13.53 20.68
CA MET A 1 -9.07 -12.23 20.03
C MET A 1 -7.69 -11.68 20.39
N THR A 2 -7.11 -12.03 21.54
CA THR A 2 -5.78 -11.55 21.98
C THR A 2 -4.61 -11.88 21.03
N ARG A 3 -4.67 -12.98 20.27
CA ARG A 3 -3.59 -13.40 19.36
C ARG A 3 -3.43 -12.54 18.10
N ILE A 4 -4.44 -11.75 17.70
CA ILE A 4 -4.36 -10.90 16.49
C ILE A 4 -4.15 -9.42 16.77
N LEU A 5 -4.30 -9.03 18.04
CA LEU A 5 -4.17 -7.64 18.44
C LEU A 5 -2.83 -7.01 18.01
N PRO A 6 -1.68 -7.71 18.12
CA PRO A 6 -0.41 -7.14 17.64
C PRO A 6 -0.43 -6.86 16.13
N GLY A 7 -1.02 -7.75 15.33
CA GLY A 7 -1.14 -7.55 13.88
C GLY A 7 -2.07 -6.39 13.52
N ILE A 8 -3.20 -6.26 14.21
CA ILE A 8 -4.13 -5.14 14.03
C ILE A 8 -3.44 -3.82 14.39
N LEU A 9 -2.75 -3.75 15.52
CA LEU A 9 -2.05 -2.54 15.96
C LEU A 9 -0.92 -2.17 15.01
N ALA A 10 -0.11 -3.14 14.56
CA ALA A 10 0.95 -2.91 13.59
C ALA A 10 0.39 -2.40 12.24
N MET A 11 -0.66 -3.04 11.73
CA MET A 11 -1.32 -2.62 10.49
C MET A 11 -1.90 -1.21 10.63
N ALA A 12 -2.66 -0.93 11.69
CA ALA A 12 -3.24 0.39 11.92
C ALA A 12 -2.16 1.47 12.06
N ALA A 13 -1.07 1.20 12.79
CA ALA A 13 0.04 2.14 12.94
C ALA A 13 0.71 2.45 11.60
N ILE A 14 0.95 1.44 10.76
CA ILE A 14 1.53 1.63 9.41
C ILE A 14 0.58 2.43 8.54
N VAL A 15 -0.72 2.13 8.55
CA VAL A 15 -1.73 2.86 7.75
C VAL A 15 -1.81 4.32 8.18
N VAL A 16 -1.88 4.59 9.49
CA VAL A 16 -1.89 5.97 10.02
C VAL A 16 -0.59 6.69 9.64
N ALA A 17 0.56 6.07 9.87
CA ALA A 17 1.86 6.65 9.54
C ALA A 17 1.95 6.96 8.03
N SER A 18 1.50 6.04 7.17
CA SER A 18 1.53 6.24 5.72
C SER A 18 0.63 7.40 5.27
N ASN A 19 -0.56 7.56 5.88
CA ASN A 19 -1.48 8.66 5.56
C ASN A 19 -0.95 10.03 6.03
N ILE A 20 -0.12 10.06 7.08
CA ILE A 20 0.56 11.29 7.52
C ILE A 20 1.79 11.55 6.64
N LEU A 21 2.63 10.53 6.43
CA LEU A 21 3.91 10.63 5.74
C LEU A 21 3.76 10.89 4.23
N VAL A 22 2.61 10.59 3.64
CA VAL A 22 2.33 10.95 2.23
C VAL A 22 2.34 12.45 1.99
N GLN A 23 2.15 13.27 3.03
CA GLN A 23 2.16 14.74 2.93
C GLN A 23 3.58 15.33 2.81
N PHE A 24 4.62 14.52 3.05
CA PHE A 24 6.01 14.97 3.04
C PHE A 24 6.75 14.40 1.83
N LEU A 25 7.20 15.29 0.94
CA LEU A 25 7.95 14.94 -0.26
C LEU A 25 9.32 14.35 0.08
N PHE A 26 9.72 13.36 -0.71
CA PHE A 26 11.06 12.79 -0.74
C PHE A 26 11.59 12.86 -2.18
N GLY A 27 12.44 13.86 -2.44
CA GLY A 27 12.87 14.17 -3.80
C GLY A 27 11.71 14.67 -4.66
N GLN A 28 11.76 14.36 -5.97
CA GLN A 28 10.81 14.90 -6.96
C GLN A 28 9.62 13.97 -7.24
N TRP A 29 9.72 12.69 -6.89
CA TRP A 29 8.79 11.65 -7.38
C TRP A 29 8.09 10.86 -6.28
N LEU A 30 8.53 11.01 -5.03
CA LEU A 30 8.11 10.16 -3.93
C LEU A 30 7.70 11.00 -2.72
N THR A 31 7.00 10.34 -1.81
CA THR A 31 6.69 10.84 -0.48
C THR A 31 7.21 9.85 0.55
N TRP A 32 7.32 10.28 1.81
CA TRP A 32 7.68 9.36 2.89
C TRP A 32 6.65 8.23 3.10
N GLY A 33 5.41 8.44 2.64
CA GLY A 33 4.37 7.40 2.60
C GLY A 33 4.76 6.18 1.77
N ALA A 34 5.46 6.38 0.64
CA ALA A 34 5.89 5.30 -0.26
C ALA A 34 6.86 4.31 0.40
N PHE A 35 7.59 4.74 1.44
CA PHE A 35 8.53 3.89 2.17
C PHE A 35 7.89 3.15 3.34
N THR A 36 6.80 3.68 3.89
CA THR A 36 6.14 3.11 5.08
C THR A 36 5.01 2.17 4.70
N TYR A 37 4.25 2.50 3.66
CA TYR A 37 3.13 1.68 3.19
C TYR A 37 3.49 0.23 2.86
N PRO A 38 4.63 -0.08 2.19
CA PRO A 38 4.96 -1.46 1.82
C PRO A 38 5.14 -2.39 3.03
N LEU A 39 5.39 -1.85 4.23
CA LEU A 39 5.44 -2.62 5.47
C LEU A 39 4.07 -3.24 5.84
N ALA A 40 2.96 -2.74 5.29
CA ALA A 40 1.65 -3.34 5.47
C ALA A 40 1.59 -4.77 4.91
N PHE A 41 2.21 -5.02 3.74
CA PHE A 41 2.32 -6.36 3.16
C PHE A 41 3.10 -7.31 4.07
N LEU A 42 4.20 -6.83 4.68
CA LEU A 42 4.95 -7.62 5.66
C LEU A 42 4.07 -8.05 6.84
N VAL A 43 3.24 -7.14 7.37
CA VAL A 43 2.30 -7.49 8.45
C VAL A 43 1.30 -8.54 7.97
N THR A 44 0.69 -8.35 6.79
CA THR A 44 -0.26 -9.29 6.21
C THR A 44 0.36 -10.68 6.01
N ASP A 45 1.56 -10.75 5.44
CA ASP A 45 2.31 -11.99 5.21
C ASP A 45 2.63 -12.73 6.52
N VAL A 46 3.12 -12.02 7.54
CA VAL A 46 3.38 -12.60 8.86
C VAL A 46 2.10 -13.16 9.46
N MET A 47 1.00 -12.39 9.40
CA MET A 47 -0.28 -12.82 9.95
C MET A 47 -0.84 -14.03 9.20
N ASN A 48 -0.68 -14.09 7.88
CA ASN A 48 -1.13 -15.21 7.06
C ASN A 48 -0.31 -16.47 7.34
N ARG A 49 1.01 -16.33 7.50
CA ARG A 49 1.90 -17.44 7.83
C ARG A 49 1.61 -18.05 9.19
N VAL A 50 1.49 -17.20 10.22
CA VAL A 50 1.40 -17.63 11.62
C VAL A 50 -0.01 -18.01 12.01
N TYR A 51 -1.02 -17.26 11.53
CA TYR A 51 -2.42 -17.40 11.99
C TYR A 51 -3.39 -17.81 10.88
N GLY A 52 -2.92 -17.91 9.63
CA GLY A 52 -3.74 -18.33 8.49
C GLY A 52 -4.50 -17.19 7.80
N PRO A 53 -5.08 -17.47 6.62
CA PRO A 53 -5.65 -16.46 5.74
C PRO A 53 -6.86 -15.76 6.34
N GLN A 54 -7.66 -16.45 7.16
CA GLN A 54 -8.83 -15.86 7.82
C GLN A 54 -8.44 -14.74 8.79
N MET A 55 -7.35 -14.94 9.55
CA MET A 55 -6.87 -13.96 10.51
C MET A 55 -6.15 -12.80 9.81
N ALA A 56 -5.40 -13.09 8.74
CA ALA A 56 -4.81 -12.06 7.89
C ALA A 56 -5.89 -11.13 7.30
N ARG A 57 -6.99 -11.67 6.76
CA ARG A 57 -8.11 -10.86 6.24
C ARG A 57 -8.69 -9.93 7.30
N ARG A 58 -8.84 -10.39 8.55
CA ARG A 58 -9.33 -9.53 9.65
C ARG A 58 -8.39 -8.36 9.93
N VAL A 59 -7.08 -8.58 9.88
CA VAL A 59 -6.07 -7.51 10.02
C VAL A 59 -6.15 -6.53 8.86
N VAL A 60 -6.30 -7.03 7.62
CA VAL A 60 -6.52 -6.20 6.43
C VAL A 60 -7.78 -5.35 6.58
N PHE A 61 -8.92 -5.93 6.99
CA PHE A 61 -10.15 -5.15 7.21
C PHE A 61 -9.99 -4.11 8.31
N ALA A 62 -9.25 -4.40 9.39
CA ALA A 62 -8.95 -3.41 10.42
C ALA A 62 -8.12 -2.26 9.84
N GLY A 63 -7.07 -2.56 9.08
CA GLY A 63 -6.26 -1.55 8.37
C GLY A 63 -7.08 -0.72 7.39
N PHE A 64 -7.98 -1.35 6.64
CA PHE A 64 -8.89 -0.65 5.73
C PHE A 64 -9.81 0.32 6.49
N LEU A 65 -10.43 -0.10 7.58
CA LEU A 65 -11.25 0.78 8.42
C LEU A 65 -10.44 1.93 9.02
N THR A 66 -9.19 1.68 9.43
CA THR A 66 -8.27 2.73 9.86
C THR A 66 -7.99 3.71 8.72
N GLY A 67 -7.74 3.23 7.51
CA GLY A 67 -7.50 4.07 6.33
C GLY A 67 -8.72 4.91 5.93
N VAL A 68 -9.93 4.35 6.03
CA VAL A 68 -11.19 5.09 5.85
C VAL A 68 -11.31 6.20 6.89
N ALA A 69 -11.05 5.90 8.16
CA ALA A 69 -11.07 6.92 9.22
C ALA A 69 -10.03 8.02 8.98
N CYS A 70 -8.80 7.67 8.60
CA CYS A 70 -7.76 8.64 8.22
C CYS A 70 -8.19 9.50 7.02
N SER A 71 -8.81 8.90 6.01
CA SER A 71 -9.29 9.62 4.82
C SER A 71 -10.41 10.60 5.18
N LEU A 72 -11.38 10.17 6.00
CA LEU A 72 -12.47 11.02 6.49
C LEU A 72 -11.97 12.20 7.32
N ILE A 73 -10.91 12.01 8.12
CA ILE A 73 -10.26 13.09 8.85
C ILE A 73 -9.50 14.00 7.88
N GLY A 74 -8.72 13.41 6.97
CA GLY A 74 -7.91 14.13 5.98
C GLY A 74 -8.75 15.00 5.05
N THR A 75 -9.98 14.62 4.72
CA THR A 75 -10.90 15.45 3.92
C THR A 75 -11.36 16.71 4.66
N GLN A 76 -11.30 16.73 6.01
CA GLN A 76 -11.66 17.88 6.83
C GLN A 76 -10.48 18.84 7.07
N ILE A 77 -9.25 18.39 6.82
CA ILE A 77 -8.05 19.21 7.00
C ILE A 77 -7.74 19.88 5.67
N VAL A 78 -7.88 21.21 5.63
CA VAL A 78 -7.58 22.03 4.46
C VAL A 78 -6.13 22.53 4.56
N GLY A 79 -5.28 22.05 3.65
CA GLY A 79 -3.95 22.58 3.43
C GLY A 79 -3.97 23.79 2.49
N GLU A 80 -2.78 24.22 2.05
CA GLU A 80 -2.61 25.40 1.19
C GLU A 80 -3.39 25.32 -0.15
N PHE A 81 -3.58 24.09 -0.67
CA PHE A 81 -4.20 23.83 -1.97
C PHE A 81 -5.54 23.09 -1.89
N GLY A 82 -6.17 23.04 -0.72
CA GLY A 82 -7.44 22.33 -0.50
C GLY A 82 -7.32 21.16 0.49
N PRO A 83 -8.31 20.24 0.53
CA PRO A 83 -8.29 19.09 1.43
C PRO A 83 -7.04 18.23 1.23
N LEU A 84 -6.42 17.78 2.33
CA LEU A 84 -5.24 16.90 2.26
C LEU A 84 -5.52 15.55 1.59
N VAL A 85 -6.79 15.12 1.61
CA VAL A 85 -7.28 13.92 0.94
C VAL A 85 -8.53 14.29 0.15
N THR A 86 -8.47 14.14 -1.17
CA THR A 86 -9.64 14.31 -2.05
C THR A 86 -10.50 13.04 -2.06
N LEU A 87 -11.75 13.15 -2.53
CA LEU A 87 -12.64 11.99 -2.62
C LEU A 87 -12.03 10.89 -3.52
N ARG A 88 -11.42 11.28 -4.64
CA ARG A 88 -10.75 10.34 -5.55
C ARG A 88 -9.55 9.65 -4.93
N ILE A 89 -8.72 10.37 -4.16
CA ILE A 89 -7.60 9.76 -3.44
C ILE A 89 -8.11 8.78 -2.40
N ALA A 90 -9.18 9.11 -1.66
CA ALA A 90 -9.79 8.20 -0.69
C ALA A 90 -10.34 6.92 -1.35
N ILE A 91 -11.08 7.06 -2.46
CA ILE A 91 -11.61 5.92 -3.21
C ILE A 91 -10.47 5.07 -3.79
N GLY A 92 -9.48 5.71 -4.42
CA GLY A 92 -8.32 5.05 -5.00
C GLY A 92 -7.52 4.27 -3.95
N SER A 93 -7.23 4.90 -2.81
CA SER A 93 -6.53 4.28 -1.68
C SER A 93 -7.32 3.08 -1.13
N GLY A 94 -8.62 3.24 -0.89
CA GLY A 94 -9.47 2.16 -0.37
C GLY A 94 -9.57 0.97 -1.33
N VAL A 95 -9.79 1.22 -2.62
CA VAL A 95 -9.91 0.16 -3.65
C VAL A 95 -8.58 -0.54 -3.85
N ALA A 96 -7.48 0.21 -3.96
CA ALA A 96 -6.13 -0.33 -4.13
C ALA A 96 -5.73 -1.20 -2.92
N PHE A 97 -5.84 -0.64 -1.71
CA PHE A 97 -5.49 -1.32 -0.47
C PHE A 97 -6.26 -2.63 -0.32
N LEU A 98 -7.59 -2.59 -0.41
CA LEU A 98 -8.41 -3.76 -0.15
C LEU A 98 -8.17 -4.84 -1.20
N THR A 99 -8.09 -4.46 -2.48
CA THR A 99 -7.85 -5.43 -3.57
C THR A 99 -6.47 -6.05 -3.46
N ALA A 100 -5.43 -5.23 -3.29
CA ALA A 100 -4.05 -5.68 -3.22
C ALA A 100 -3.79 -6.57 -2.00
N GLN A 101 -4.28 -6.19 -0.83
CA GLN A 101 -4.09 -6.95 0.40
C GLN A 101 -4.87 -8.28 0.39
N LEU A 102 -6.06 -8.32 -0.20
CA LEU A 102 -6.82 -9.57 -0.33
C LEU A 102 -6.19 -10.51 -1.38
N LEU A 103 -5.67 -9.96 -2.49
CA LEU A 103 -4.88 -10.71 -3.47
C LEU A 103 -3.61 -11.27 -2.84
N ASP A 104 -2.89 -10.45 -2.07
CA ASP A 104 -1.71 -10.86 -1.33
C ASP A 104 -2.03 -12.07 -0.43
N VAL A 105 -3.06 -11.95 0.42
CA VAL A 105 -3.49 -13.08 1.28
C VAL A 105 -3.80 -14.34 0.48
N ALA A 106 -4.51 -14.21 -0.65
CA ALA A 106 -4.92 -15.34 -1.47
C ALA A 106 -3.75 -16.01 -2.21
N ILE A 107 -2.82 -15.22 -2.76
CA ILE A 107 -1.64 -15.73 -3.46
C ILE A 107 -0.66 -16.35 -2.46
N PHE A 108 -0.43 -15.67 -1.32
CA PHE A 108 0.42 -16.17 -0.26
C PHE A 108 -0.06 -17.52 0.24
N ASP A 109 -1.36 -17.64 0.56
CA ASP A 109 -1.92 -18.87 1.12
C ASP A 109 -1.82 -20.04 0.13
N ARG A 110 -2.01 -19.79 -1.18
CA ARG A 110 -1.80 -20.80 -2.23
C ARG A 110 -0.34 -21.23 -2.36
N LEU A 111 0.62 -20.33 -2.14
CA LEU A 111 2.05 -20.60 -2.28
C LEU A 111 2.73 -20.99 -0.96
N ARG A 112 1.99 -21.03 0.16
CA ARG A 112 2.56 -21.15 1.51
C ARG A 112 3.36 -22.44 1.73
N ALA A 113 3.04 -23.52 1.02
CA ALA A 113 3.72 -24.81 1.16
C ALA A 113 5.11 -24.87 0.48
N GLY A 114 5.44 -23.87 -0.35
CA GLY A 114 6.74 -23.80 -1.02
C GLY A 114 7.87 -23.29 -0.14
N ALA A 115 8.98 -22.90 -0.77
CA ALA A 115 10.10 -22.24 -0.09
C ALA A 115 9.62 -21.03 0.72
N TRP A 116 10.21 -20.81 1.89
CA TRP A 116 9.77 -19.80 2.87
C TRP A 116 9.64 -18.38 2.30
N TRP A 117 10.47 -18.03 1.30
CA TRP A 117 10.50 -16.73 0.64
C TRP A 117 9.53 -16.61 -0.55
N ARG A 118 9.10 -17.74 -1.13
CA ARG A 118 8.33 -17.76 -2.38
C ARG A 118 6.95 -17.13 -2.20
N ALA A 119 6.25 -17.52 -1.14
CA ALA A 119 4.94 -16.97 -0.83
C ALA A 119 4.98 -15.45 -0.59
N PRO A 120 5.75 -14.91 0.38
CA PRO A 120 5.76 -13.46 0.65
C PRO A 120 6.25 -12.63 -0.54
N LEU A 121 7.27 -13.11 -1.28
CA LEU A 121 7.77 -12.36 -2.43
C LEU A 121 6.75 -12.30 -3.57
N ALA A 122 6.15 -13.43 -3.92
CA ALA A 122 5.21 -13.49 -5.04
C ALA A 122 3.90 -12.77 -4.73
N SER A 123 3.38 -12.91 -3.49
CA SER A 123 2.15 -12.24 -3.08
C SER A 123 2.34 -10.73 -3.02
N THR A 124 3.43 -10.26 -2.38
CA THR A 124 3.75 -8.83 -2.28
C THR A 124 4.01 -8.22 -3.66
N LEU A 125 4.70 -8.94 -4.57
CA LEU A 125 4.97 -8.46 -5.93
C LEU A 125 3.68 -8.20 -6.70
N VAL A 126 2.76 -9.17 -6.72
CA VAL A 126 1.49 -9.06 -7.44
C VAL A 126 0.59 -8.04 -6.75
N GLY A 127 0.49 -8.09 -5.41
CA GLY A 127 -0.28 -7.16 -4.61
C GLY A 127 0.16 -5.72 -4.83
N SER A 128 1.46 -5.44 -4.71
CA SER A 128 2.02 -4.09 -4.90
C SER A 128 1.84 -3.56 -6.32
N THR A 129 1.92 -4.44 -7.33
CA THR A 129 1.71 -4.04 -8.73
C THR A 129 0.25 -3.65 -8.96
N VAL A 130 -0.69 -4.44 -8.46
CA VAL A 130 -2.13 -4.14 -8.55
C VAL A 130 -2.48 -2.90 -7.73
N ASP A 131 -1.90 -2.74 -6.54
CA ASP A 131 -2.08 -1.57 -5.68
C ASP A 131 -1.68 -0.29 -6.41
N THR A 132 -0.46 -0.22 -6.94
CA THR A 132 0.03 0.96 -7.66
C THR A 132 -0.83 1.22 -8.91
N ALA A 133 -1.16 0.18 -9.68
CA ALA A 133 -1.98 0.35 -10.89
C ALA A 133 -3.37 0.92 -10.55
N LEU A 134 -4.04 0.38 -9.53
CA LEU A 134 -5.36 0.86 -9.12
C LEU A 134 -5.30 2.26 -8.50
N PHE A 135 -4.38 2.48 -7.55
CA PHE A 135 -4.29 3.74 -6.82
C PHE A 135 -4.03 4.91 -7.77
N PHE A 136 -2.95 4.85 -8.55
CA PHE A 136 -2.57 5.96 -9.41
C PHE A 136 -3.57 6.19 -10.55
N THR A 137 -4.16 5.12 -11.10
CA THR A 137 -5.20 5.27 -12.12
C THR A 137 -6.44 5.95 -11.54
N ILE A 138 -6.95 5.49 -10.40
CA ILE A 138 -8.17 6.04 -9.80
C ILE A 138 -7.95 7.48 -9.32
N ALA A 139 -6.82 7.72 -8.64
CA ALA A 139 -6.52 9.02 -8.04
C ALA A 139 -6.18 10.10 -9.08
N PHE A 140 -5.44 9.76 -10.16
CA PHE A 140 -4.82 10.79 -11.01
C PHE A 140 -5.13 10.67 -12.51
N SER A 141 -5.74 9.58 -12.99
CA SER A 141 -6.11 9.50 -14.41
C SER A 141 -7.14 10.56 -14.80
N GLN A 142 -6.97 11.17 -15.96
CA GLN A 142 -7.93 12.12 -16.54
C GLN A 142 -9.27 11.44 -16.89
N THR A 143 -9.27 10.13 -17.17
CA THR A 143 -10.48 9.37 -17.53
C THR A 143 -11.48 9.23 -16.38
N LEU A 144 -11.03 9.45 -15.13
CA LEU A 144 -11.82 9.27 -13.91
C LEU A 144 -12.13 10.59 -13.19
N VAL A 145 -11.93 11.73 -13.85
CA VAL A 145 -12.26 13.07 -13.29
C VAL A 145 -13.74 13.20 -12.95
N PHE A 146 -14.63 12.50 -13.66
CA PHE A 146 -16.07 12.53 -13.39
C PHE A 146 -16.46 12.04 -11.98
N ILE A 147 -15.58 11.29 -11.29
CA ILE A 147 -15.80 10.83 -9.91
C ILE A 147 -15.78 12.01 -8.93
N GLU A 148 -14.98 13.04 -9.20
CA GLU A 148 -14.87 14.25 -8.39
C GLU A 148 -14.54 15.44 -9.31
N PRO A 149 -15.54 16.02 -9.99
CA PRO A 149 -15.30 17.09 -10.98
C PRO A 149 -14.68 18.36 -10.39
N SER A 150 -14.84 18.58 -9.08
CA SER A 150 -14.29 19.71 -8.35
C SER A 150 -12.86 19.50 -7.86
N GLY A 151 -12.32 18.27 -7.94
CA GLY A 151 -10.98 17.93 -7.48
C GLY A 151 -9.94 18.21 -8.55
N ASP A 152 -9.09 19.21 -8.33
CA ASP A 152 -8.02 19.54 -9.28
C ASP A 152 -6.86 18.53 -9.17
N VAL A 153 -6.72 17.70 -10.20
CA VAL A 153 -5.59 16.78 -10.41
C VAL A 153 -4.82 17.12 -11.70
N SER A 154 -5.03 18.31 -12.25
CA SER A 154 -4.41 18.74 -13.51
C SER A 154 -2.88 18.73 -13.44
N TRP A 155 -2.32 19.11 -12.29
CA TRP A 155 -0.88 19.04 -12.00
C TRP A 155 -0.30 17.64 -12.26
N ALA A 156 -1.03 16.58 -11.91
CA ALA A 156 -0.60 15.20 -12.09
C ALA A 156 -0.68 14.75 -13.56
N GLY A 157 -1.42 15.49 -14.39
CA GLY A 157 -1.60 15.26 -15.82
C GLY A 157 -0.52 15.88 -16.71
N GLU A 158 0.41 16.68 -16.15
CA GLU A 158 1.46 17.33 -16.92
C GLU A 158 2.31 16.31 -17.69
N ILE A 159 2.51 16.54 -18.99
CA ILE A 159 3.24 15.60 -19.85
C ILE A 159 4.74 15.91 -19.76
N LEU A 160 5.48 14.98 -19.15
CA LEU A 160 6.91 15.10 -18.91
C LEU A 160 7.61 13.77 -19.28
N PRO A 161 8.93 13.78 -19.56
CA PRO A 161 9.69 12.54 -19.69
C PRO A 161 9.57 11.67 -18.44
N ILE A 162 9.27 10.38 -18.59
CA ILE A 162 9.16 9.45 -17.45
C ILE A 162 10.46 9.48 -16.64
N LEU A 163 10.35 9.76 -15.34
CA LEU A 163 11.49 9.91 -14.42
C LEU A 163 12.57 10.90 -14.92
N GLY A 164 12.19 11.87 -15.76
CA GLY A 164 13.09 12.89 -16.33
C GLY A 164 13.96 12.44 -17.50
N MET A 165 13.88 11.16 -17.94
CA MET A 165 14.74 10.63 -19.02
C MET A 165 14.06 9.67 -20.00
N GLY A 166 12.82 9.26 -19.72
CA GLY A 166 12.07 8.30 -20.53
C GLY A 166 11.13 8.93 -21.56
N PRO A 167 10.22 8.12 -22.16
CA PRO A 167 9.20 8.64 -23.07
C PRO A 167 8.26 9.61 -22.34
N ALA A 168 7.64 10.52 -23.09
CA ALA A 168 6.71 11.49 -22.53
C ALA A 168 5.41 10.80 -22.05
N ALA A 169 5.03 11.05 -20.81
CA ALA A 169 3.80 10.55 -20.20
C ALA A 169 3.29 11.53 -19.13
N PRO A 170 2.04 11.40 -18.66
CA PRO A 170 1.54 12.18 -17.53
C PRO A 170 2.42 11.98 -16.28
N LEU A 171 2.62 13.05 -15.51
CA LEU A 171 3.44 13.08 -14.29
C LEU A 171 3.10 11.93 -13.32
N TRP A 172 1.82 11.63 -13.14
CA TRP A 172 1.39 10.55 -12.25
C TRP A 172 1.95 9.17 -12.64
N VAL A 173 2.29 8.95 -13.91
CA VAL A 173 2.95 7.71 -14.38
C VAL A 173 4.36 7.61 -13.81
N SER A 174 5.11 8.72 -13.77
CA SER A 174 6.43 8.76 -13.11
C SER A 174 6.31 8.49 -11.61
N LEU A 175 5.31 9.09 -10.96
CA LEU A 175 5.03 8.85 -9.54
C LEU A 175 4.71 7.36 -9.28
N ALA A 176 3.88 6.76 -10.14
CA ALA A 176 3.51 5.35 -10.07
C ALA A 176 4.72 4.43 -10.22
N ILE A 177 5.59 4.70 -11.20
CA ILE A 177 6.79 3.90 -11.44
C ILE A 177 7.77 4.03 -10.27
N ALA A 178 7.97 5.24 -9.75
CA ALA A 178 8.83 5.47 -8.61
C ALA A 178 8.31 4.73 -7.36
N ASP A 179 7.02 4.88 -7.04
CA ASP A 179 6.35 4.20 -5.93
C ASP A 179 6.47 2.67 -6.06
N TRP A 180 6.20 2.14 -7.25
CA TRP A 180 6.35 0.71 -7.53
C TRP A 180 7.79 0.23 -7.34
N GLY A 181 8.77 0.99 -7.83
CA GLY A 181 10.19 0.67 -7.64
C GLY A 181 10.58 0.56 -6.15
N VAL A 182 10.09 1.49 -5.32
CA VAL A 182 10.28 1.44 -3.86
C VAL A 182 9.61 0.20 -3.25
N LYS A 183 8.37 -0.10 -3.64
CA LYS A 183 7.65 -1.30 -3.21
C LYS A 183 8.43 -2.58 -3.53
N LEU A 184 9.00 -2.70 -4.74
CA LEU A 184 9.80 -3.86 -5.13
C LEU A 184 11.07 -4.00 -4.29
N ALA A 185 11.80 -2.90 -4.10
CA ALA A 185 13.00 -2.90 -3.28
C ALA A 185 12.69 -3.29 -1.82
N LEU A 186 11.64 -2.71 -1.25
CA LEU A 186 11.20 -3.01 0.11
C LEU A 186 10.63 -4.42 0.25
N ALA A 187 9.98 -4.98 -0.77
CA ALA A 187 9.53 -6.37 -0.76
C ALA A 187 10.72 -7.34 -0.60
N LEU A 188 11.83 -7.09 -1.28
CA LEU A 188 13.06 -7.87 -1.14
C LEU A 188 13.68 -7.70 0.25
N ILE A 189 13.76 -6.47 0.75
CA ILE A 189 14.30 -6.18 2.09
C ILE A 189 13.43 -6.83 3.17
N ALA A 190 12.11 -6.79 3.02
CA ALA A 190 11.13 -7.31 3.97
C ALA A 190 11.18 -8.83 4.14
N LEU A 191 11.80 -9.58 3.21
CA LEU A 191 12.04 -11.01 3.38
C LEU A 191 12.87 -11.33 4.63
N VAL A 192 13.81 -10.45 5.00
CA VAL A 192 14.65 -10.62 6.19
C VAL A 192 13.83 -10.53 7.47
N PRO A 193 13.14 -9.41 7.80
CA PRO A 193 12.31 -9.32 8.99
C PRO A 193 11.15 -10.33 8.96
N PHE A 194 10.57 -10.62 7.80
CA PHE A 194 9.57 -11.70 7.65
C PHE A 194 10.11 -13.02 8.21
N ARG A 195 11.28 -13.46 7.73
CA ARG A 195 11.88 -14.73 8.17
C ARG A 195 12.19 -14.74 9.66
N LEU A 196 12.69 -13.62 10.20
CA LEU A 196 13.04 -13.51 11.62
C LEU A 196 11.80 -13.56 12.52
N ILE A 197 10.75 -12.83 12.18
CA ILE A 197 9.50 -12.77 12.95
C ILE A 197 8.81 -14.14 12.92
N VAL A 198 8.66 -14.73 11.72
CA VAL A 198 8.02 -16.03 11.53
C VAL A 198 8.73 -17.13 12.31
N LYS A 199 10.08 -17.16 12.29
CA LYS A 199 10.88 -18.13 13.08
C LYS A 199 10.72 -18.00 14.59
N ARG A 200 10.44 -16.78 15.09
CA ARG A 200 10.22 -16.53 16.53
C ARG A 200 8.81 -16.89 16.98
N LEU A 201 7.82 -16.71 16.10
CA LEU A 201 6.41 -16.91 16.43
C LEU A 201 5.91 -18.34 16.19
N LEU A 202 6.50 -19.06 15.22
CA LEU A 202 6.23 -20.48 15.05
C LEU A 202 7.18 -21.28 15.96
N PRO A 203 6.66 -22.23 16.76
CA PRO A 203 7.52 -23.15 17.48
C PRO A 203 8.41 -23.89 16.48
N GLN A 204 9.72 -23.92 16.73
CA GLN A 204 10.59 -24.86 16.03
C GLN A 204 10.12 -26.25 16.46
N VAL A 205 9.50 -26.99 15.53
CA VAL A 205 9.37 -28.43 15.73
C VAL A 205 10.82 -28.93 15.71
N ALA A 206 11.26 -29.38 16.89
CA ALA A 206 12.60 -29.89 17.16
C ALA A 206 12.97 -31.04 16.23
#